data_AF-X1UC88-F1
#
_entry.id   AF-X1UC88-F1
#
_cell.length_a   1.000
_cell.length_b   1.000
_cell.length_c   1.000
_cell.angle_alpha   90.00
_cell.angle_beta   90.00
_cell.angle_gamma   90.00
#
_symmetry.space_group_name_H-M   'P 1'
#
loop_
_entity.id
_entity.type
_entity.pdbx_description
1 polymer ?
#
loop_
_entity_poly.entity_id
_entity_poly.type
_entity_poly.pdbx_seq_one_letter_code
_entity_poly.pdbx_strand_id
1 'polypeptide(L)' 'DENIVGIAENYSLKLKPTSKVKIYEADEELKDTYLIRAVIEVTVKDQCEIVYTLPSFFKQLNL' A
#
# COMPACT_ATOMS: atom_id res chain seq x y z
N ASP A 1 12.68 0.25 24.65
CA ASP A 1 12.03 0.97 23.54
C ASP A 1 12.99 1.18 22.39
N GLU A 2 13.13 0.14 21.57
CA GLU A 2 13.79 0.27 20.27
C GLU A 2 12.80 0.95 19.35
N ASN A 3 13.04 2.22 19.03
CA ASN A 3 12.32 2.92 17.98
C ASN A 3 12.57 2.17 16.67
N ILE A 4 11.64 1.32 16.25
CA ILE A 4 11.61 0.76 14.90
C ILE A 4 11.29 1.94 13.97
N VAL A 5 12.33 2.61 13.49
CA VAL A 5 12.22 3.60 12.43
C VAL A 5 12.12 2.81 11.12
N GLY A 6 10.93 2.33 10.81
CA GLY A 6 10.65 1.75 9.50
C GLY A 6 10.85 2.82 8.43
N ILE A 7 11.74 2.58 7.47
CA ILE A 7 11.79 3.39 6.26
C ILE A 7 10.46 3.14 5.53
N ALA A 8 9.69 4.18 5.28
CA ALA A 8 8.48 4.05 4.47
C ALA A 8 8.87 3.54 3.08
N GLU A 9 8.53 2.29 2.79
CA GLU A 9 8.72 1.74 1.44
C GLU A 9 7.81 2.50 0.49
N ASN A 10 8.42 3.14 -0.50
CA ASN A 10 7.65 3.82 -1.53
C ASN A 10 7.14 2.77 -2.51
N TYR A 11 5.84 2.57 -2.54
CA TYR A 11 5.18 1.76 -3.56
C TYR A 11 4.12 2.60 -4.27
N SER A 12 3.93 2.31 -5.55
CA SER A 12 2.82 2.83 -6.34
C SER A 12 1.87 1.68 -6.65
N LEU A 13 0.58 1.97 -6.63
CA LEU A 13 -0.46 1.02 -7.04
C LEU A 13 -0.92 1.38 -8.45
N LYS A 14 -0.90 0.42 -9.37
CA LYS A 14 -1.41 0.60 -10.73
C LYS A 14 -2.64 -0.28 -10.92
N LEU A 15 -3.79 0.37 -11.06
CA LEU A 15 -5.06 -0.28 -11.39
C LEU A 15 -5.24 -0.29 -12.90
N LYS A 16 -5.77 -1.39 -13.44
CA LYS A 16 -6.23 -1.41 -14.83
C LYS A 16 -7.44 -0.46 -14.99
N PRO A 17 -7.64 0.14 -16.17
CA PRO A 17 -8.81 1.01 -16.40
C PRO A 17 -10.16 0.31 -16.21
N THR A 18 -10.20 -1.01 -16.40
CA THR A 18 -11.40 -1.85 -16.26
C THR A 18 -11.58 -2.43 -14.87
N SER A 19 -10.70 -2.09 -13.92
CA SER A 19 -10.76 -2.62 -12.56
C SER A 19 -12.04 -2.19 -11.86
N LYS A 20 -12.75 -3.17 -11.28
CA LYS A 20 -13.90 -2.91 -10.40
C LYS A 20 -13.44 -3.03 -8.95
N VAL A 21 -13.74 -2.01 -8.17
CA VAL A 21 -13.40 -1.96 -6.74
C VAL A 21 -14.66 -1.88 -5.89
N LYS A 22 -14.57 -2.42 -4.68
CA LYS A 22 -15.52 -2.13 -3.60
C LYS A 22 -14.87 -1.15 -2.65
N ILE A 23 -15.64 -0.20 -2.17
CA ILE A 23 -15.20 0.79 -1.18
C ILE A 23 -16.07 0.60 0.05
N TYR A 24 -15.45 0.44 1.20
CA TYR A 24 -16.13 0.31 2.48
C TYR A 24 -15.42 1.12 3.56
N GLU A 25 -16.16 1.40 4.63
CA GLU A 25 -15.57 1.93 5.84
C GLU A 25 -14.77 0.84 6.54
N ALA A 26 -13.67 1.25 7.19
CA ALA A 26 -12.92 0.35 8.07
C ALA A 26 -13.73 0.04 9.33
N ASP A 27 -13.50 -1.14 9.89
CA ASP A 27 -14.06 -1.54 11.19
C ASP A 27 -13.55 -0.63 12.31
N GLU A 28 -14.33 -0.50 13.39
CA GLU A 28 -14.02 0.40 14.50
C GLU A 28 -12.63 0.13 15.12
N GLU A 29 -12.26 -1.13 15.32
CA GLU A 29 -10.95 -1.51 15.85
C GLU A 29 -9.77 -1.03 14.97
N LEU A 30 -9.96 -1.04 13.65
CA LEU A 30 -8.97 -0.56 12.69
C LEU A 30 -8.91 0.97 12.66
N LYS A 31 -10.05 1.65 12.81
CA LYS A 31 -10.14 3.12 12.90
C LYS A 31 -9.48 3.65 14.18
N ASP A 32 -9.60 2.92 15.29
CA ASP A 32 -8.99 3.28 16.57
C ASP A 32 -7.46 3.09 16.54
N THR A 33 -6.98 2.08 15.83
CA THR A 33 -5.55 1.75 15.76
C THR A 33 -4.83 2.55 14.66
N TYR A 34 -5.52 2.83 13.55
CA TYR A 34 -4.93 3.42 12.34
C TYR A 34 -5.80 4.55 11.79
N LEU A 35 -5.16 5.56 11.20
CA LEU A 35 -5.86 6.66 10.52
C LEU A 35 -6.38 6.25 9.13
N ILE A 36 -7.28 5.28 9.07
CA ILE A 36 -7.88 4.76 7.84
C ILE A 36 -9.18 5.49 7.53
N ARG A 37 -9.28 6.09 6.33
CA ARG A 37 -10.48 6.80 5.87
C ARG A 37 -11.39 5.97 4.96
N ALA A 38 -10.83 5.00 4.27
CA ALA A 38 -11.55 4.10 3.39
C ALA A 38 -10.70 2.85 3.14
N VAL A 39 -11.37 1.72 2.93
CA VAL A 39 -10.75 0.50 2.44
C VAL A 39 -11.23 0.26 1.02
N ILE A 40 -10.29 -0.03 0.12
CA ILE A 40 -10.55 -0.29 -1.29
C ILE A 40 -10.15 -1.73 -1.60
N GLU A 41 -11.11 -2.54 -2.03
CA GLU A 41 -10.90 -3.94 -2.37
C GLU A 41 -10.99 -4.14 -3.88
N VAL A 42 -9.93 -4.72 -4.46
CA VAL A 42 -9.88 -5.14 -5.86
C VAL A 42 -10.39 -6.58 -5.95
N THR A 43 -11.61 -6.73 -6.45
CA THR A 43 -12.36 -8.00 -6.36
C THR A 43 -11.95 -9.07 -7.39
N VAL A 44 -11.21 -8.67 -8.42
CA VAL A 44 -10.84 -9.54 -9.54
C VAL A 44 -9.32 -9.66 -9.59
N LYS A 45 -8.85 -10.90 -9.74
CA LYS A 45 -7.43 -11.22 -9.86
C LYS A 45 -6.79 -10.44 -11.02
N ASP A 46 -5.51 -10.11 -10.88
CA ASP A 46 -4.67 -9.47 -11.91
C ASP A 46 -5.20 -8.11 -12.41
N GLN A 47 -5.93 -7.38 -11.57
CA GLN A 47 -6.46 -6.03 -11.83
C GLN A 47 -5.66 -4.91 -11.14
N CYS A 48 -4.70 -5.27 -10.28
CA CYS A 48 -3.83 -4.35 -9.57
C CYS A 48 -2.41 -4.88 -9.58
N GLU A 49 -1.46 -3.98 -9.84
CA GLU A 49 -0.02 -4.23 -9.74
C GLU A 49 0.55 -3.32 -8.65
N ILE A 50 1.35 -3.91 -7.76
CA ILE A 50 2.10 -3.17 -6.76
C ILE A 50 3.50 -2.94 -7.31
N VAL A 51 3.82 -1.69 -7.62
CA VAL A 51 5.12 -1.28 -8.14
C VAL A 51 5.96 -0.81 -6.97
N TYR A 52 6.81 -1.71 -6.47
CA TYR A 52 7.78 -1.38 -5.43
C TYR A 52 8.86 -0.48 -6.00
N THR A 53 9.00 0.72 -5.43
CA THR A 53 10.07 1.64 -5.78
C THR A 53 11.11 1.58 -4.67
N LEU A 54 12.09 0.69 -4.82
CA LEU A 54 13.30 0.75 -4.01
C LEU A 54 13.90 2.16 -4.14
N PRO A 55 14.11 2.89 -3.04
CA PRO A 55 14.73 4.21 -3.08
C PRO A 55 16.03 4.13 -3.90
N SER A 56 16.22 5.06 -4.83
CA SER A 56 17.39 5.11 -5.73
C SER A 56 18.73 5.05 -4.98
N PHE A 57 18.73 5.42 -3.69
CA PHE A 57 19.83 5.25 -2.75
C PHE A 57 20.35 3.80 -2.69
N PHE A 58 19.47 2.80 -2.66
CA PHE A 58 19.86 1.37 -2.63
C PHE A 58 20.38 0.85 -3.97
N LYS A 59 20.07 1.51 -5.09
CA LYS A 59 20.64 1.12 -6.40
C LYS A 59 22.08 1.60 -6.60
N GLN A 60 22.52 2.60 -5.83
CA GLN A 60 23.89 3.14 -5.89
C GLN A 60 24.86 2.38 -4.98
N LEU A 61 24.34 1.80 -3.90
CA LEU A 61 25.04 0.81 -3.10
C LEU A 61 24.92 -0.53 -3.84
N ASN A 62 25.87 -0.85 -4.73
CA ASN A 62 25.99 -2.18 -5.35
C ASN A 62 26.12 -3.28 -4.26
N LEU A 63 24.98 -3.76 -3.75
CA LEU A 63 24.82 -5.07 -3.12
C LEU A 63 24.24 -6.03 -4.15
#